data_AF-J4W4X3-F1
#
_entry.id   AF-J4W4X3-F1
#
_cell.length_a   1.000
_cell.length_b   1.000
_cell.length_c   1.000
_cell.angle_alpha   90.00
_cell.angle_beta   90.00
_cell.angle_gamma   90.00
#
_symmetry.space_group_name_H-M   'P 1'
#
loop_
_entity.id
_entity.type
_entity.pdbx_description
1 polymer ?
#
loop_
_entity_poly.entity_id
_entity_poly.type
_entity_poly.pdbx_seq_one_letter_code
_entity_poly.pdbx_strand_id
1 'polypeptide(L)'
;FSKGKALQVGANKAQTLDISIKKMSASAIKIGKGASAIGVGTNGSVGESLSRIDQAISIVSEQRSKLGAIQNRLEHTIKNLDNAAENTQAAESRIRDTDMAKEMSKFTKDNILTQASQAMLAQANQLPQQVLQLLR
;
A
#
# COMPACT_ATOMS: atom_id res chain seq x y z
N PHE A 1 -18.51 -12.01 -13.36
CA PHE A 1 -17.62 -10.87 -13.67
C PHE A 1 -18.27 -9.75 -14.49
N SER A 2 -19.51 -9.91 -14.98
CA SER A 2 -20.26 -8.86 -15.71
C SER A 2 -20.72 -7.68 -14.82
N LYS A 3 -20.79 -7.88 -13.50
CA LYS A 3 -20.87 -6.79 -12.52
C LYS A 3 -19.42 -6.51 -12.12
N GLY A 4 -18.93 -5.30 -12.40
CA GLY A 4 -17.55 -4.92 -12.11
C GLY A 4 -17.16 -5.23 -10.66
N LYS A 5 -15.92 -5.67 -10.45
CA LYS A 5 -15.35 -5.83 -9.11
C LYS A 5 -14.50 -4.60 -8.83
N ALA A 6 -14.86 -3.85 -7.79
CA ALA A 6 -14.03 -2.80 -7.24
C ALA A 6 -12.89 -3.44 -6.44
N LEU A 7 -11.65 -3.21 -6.85
CA LEU A 7 -10.46 -3.56 -6.06
C LEU A 7 -10.07 -2.34 -5.24
N GLN A 8 -9.96 -2.50 -3.92
CA GLN A 8 -9.34 -1.48 -3.07
C GLN A 8 -7.82 -1.53 -3.30
N VAL A 9 -7.25 -0.47 -3.87
CA VAL A 9 -5.85 -0.42 -4.31
C VAL A 9 -5.00 0.55 -3.50
N GLY A 10 -5.56 1.16 -2.44
CA GLY A 10 -4.80 2.00 -1.54
C GLY A 10 -5.44 2.18 -0.17
N ALA A 11 -4.73 2.88 0.72
CA ALA A 11 -5.05 2.97 2.15
C ALA A 11 -6.28 3.85 2.46
N ASN A 12 -6.69 4.73 1.54
CA ASN A 12 -7.77 5.70 1.77
C ASN A 12 -9.12 5.27 1.19
N LYS A 13 -10.21 5.73 1.83
CA LYS A 13 -11.62 5.41 1.56
C LYS A 13 -12.15 6.06 0.26
N ALA A 14 -11.46 5.85 -0.86
CA ALA A 14 -11.84 6.27 -2.22
C ALA A 14 -10.92 5.65 -3.30
N GLN A 15 -9.83 4.99 -2.91
CA GLN A 15 -8.86 4.40 -3.83
C GLN A 15 -9.33 3.00 -4.28
N THR A 16 -10.39 2.99 -5.07
CA THR A 16 -10.94 1.78 -5.68
C THR A 16 -10.73 1.78 -7.19
N LEU A 17 -10.43 0.61 -7.74
CA LEU A 17 -10.27 0.38 -9.17
C LEU A 17 -11.31 -0.64 -9.63
N ASP A 18 -12.26 -0.18 -10.44
CA ASP A 18 -13.30 -1.04 -11.00
C ASP A 18 -12.76 -1.85 -12.18
N ILE A 19 -12.78 -3.18 -12.04
CA ILE A 19 -12.50 -4.11 -13.13
C ILE A 19 -13.82 -4.72 -13.58
N SER A 20 -14.29 -4.32 -14.75
CA SER A 20 -15.42 -4.96 -15.44
C SER A 20 -14.95 -5.64 -16.72
N ILE A 21 -15.21 -6.94 -16.82
CA ILE A 21 -15.06 -7.68 -18.07
C ILE A 21 -16.45 -7.86 -18.66
N LYS A 22 -16.70 -7.21 -19.81
CA LYS A 22 -17.92 -7.44 -20.59
C LYS A 22 -18.01 -8.94 -20.93
N LYS A 23 -19.21 -9.49 -21.07
CA LYS A 23 -19.37 -10.92 -21.42
C LYS A 23 -18.66 -11.19 -22.75
N MET A 24 -17.72 -12.14 -22.75
CA MET A 24 -16.93 -12.56 -23.91
C MET A 24 -17.43 -13.88 -24.50
N SER A 25 -18.71 -14.20 -24.33
CA SER A 25 -19.31 -15.39 -24.96
C SER A 25 -19.50 -15.15 -26.47
N ALA A 26 -19.54 -16.23 -27.26
CA ALA A 26 -19.72 -16.13 -28.71
C ALA A 26 -20.90 -15.21 -29.09
N SER A 27 -22.05 -15.31 -28.42
CA SER A 27 -23.20 -14.44 -28.67
C SER A 27 -22.98 -12.98 -28.30
N ALA A 28 -22.19 -12.69 -27.26
CA ALA A 28 -21.91 -11.34 -26.81
C ALA A 28 -20.85 -10.62 -27.67
N ILE A 29 -19.95 -11.39 -28.30
CA ILE A 29 -18.97 -10.90 -29.28
C ILE A 29 -19.47 -11.06 -30.73
N LYS A 30 -20.79 -11.21 -30.91
CA LYS A 30 -21.45 -11.30 -32.24
C LYS A 30 -21.00 -12.47 -33.14
N ILE A 31 -20.41 -13.52 -32.56
CA ILE A 31 -20.03 -14.78 -33.22
C ILE A 31 -21.07 -15.90 -32.99
N GLY A 32 -21.98 -15.79 -32.02
CA GLY A 32 -22.75 -16.93 -31.48
C GLY A 32 -24.27 -16.93 -31.65
N LYS A 33 -24.74 -17.95 -32.39
CA LYS A 33 -26.08 -18.57 -32.58
C LYS A 33 -27.26 -17.71 -33.10
N GLY A 34 -27.79 -18.13 -34.25
CA GLY A 34 -28.94 -17.59 -34.98
C GLY A 34 -28.68 -17.66 -36.49
N ALA A 35 -29.52 -17.01 -37.32
CA ALA A 35 -29.36 -16.83 -38.78
C ALA A 35 -28.07 -16.07 -39.21
N SER A 36 -27.10 -15.97 -38.31
CA SER A 36 -25.84 -15.23 -38.41
C SER A 36 -24.62 -16.12 -38.12
N ALA A 37 -24.76 -17.44 -38.31
CA ALA A 37 -23.64 -18.37 -38.19
C ALA A 37 -22.51 -17.99 -39.17
N ILE A 38 -21.26 -18.14 -38.73
CA ILE A 38 -20.11 -18.12 -39.63
C ILE A 38 -20.36 -19.20 -40.68
N GLY A 39 -20.47 -18.79 -41.93
CA GLY A 39 -20.90 -19.63 -43.04
C GLY A 39 -19.92 -19.53 -44.20
N VAL A 40 -19.35 -20.65 -44.60
CA VAL A 40 -18.36 -20.75 -45.69
C VAL A 40 -19.01 -21.21 -47.02
N GLY A 41 -20.35 -21.30 -47.07
CA GLY A 41 -21.06 -21.89 -48.19
C GLY A 41 -21.18 -21.02 -49.46
N THR A 42 -21.05 -19.70 -49.35
CA THR A 42 -21.13 -18.77 -50.48
C THR A 42 -20.15 -17.61 -50.30
N ASN A 43 -19.69 -16.98 -51.39
CA ASN A 43 -18.77 -15.83 -51.30
C ASN A 43 -19.37 -14.66 -50.48
N GLY A 44 -20.68 -14.42 -50.60
CA GLY A 44 -21.38 -13.42 -49.78
C GLY A 44 -21.39 -13.76 -48.29
N SER A 45 -21.66 -15.02 -47.93
CA SER A 45 -21.63 -15.48 -46.53
C SER A 45 -20.22 -15.47 -45.94
N VAL A 46 -19.19 -15.69 -46.76
CA VAL A 46 -17.78 -15.59 -46.34
C VAL A 46 -17.42 -14.15 -46.00
N GLY A 47 -17.81 -13.16 -46.83
CA GLY A 47 -17.56 -11.74 -46.56
C GLY A 47 -18.20 -11.25 -45.27
N GLU A 48 -19.46 -11.62 -45.03
CA GLU A 48 -20.14 -11.30 -43.76
C GLU A 48 -19.48 -11.98 -42.55
N SER A 49 -19.03 -13.22 -42.73
CA SER A 49 -18.34 -13.98 -41.67
C SER A 49 -17.01 -13.34 -41.28
N LEU A 50 -16.21 -12.90 -42.27
CA LEU A 50 -14.94 -12.19 -42.04
C LEU A 50 -15.19 -10.87 -41.29
N SER A 51 -16.16 -10.07 -41.73
CA SER A 51 -16.50 -8.82 -41.06
C SER A 51 -16.92 -9.03 -39.59
N ARG A 52 -17.65 -10.11 -39.29
CA ARG A 52 -18.02 -10.45 -37.91
C ARG A 52 -16.82 -10.89 -37.08
N ILE A 53 -15.92 -11.68 -37.65
CA ILE A 53 -14.66 -12.07 -36.98
C ILE A 53 -13.82 -10.83 -36.67
N ASP A 54 -13.69 -9.90 -37.61
CA ASP A 54 -12.95 -8.64 -37.40
C ASP A 54 -13.57 -7.79 -36.30
N GLN A 55 -14.90 -7.64 -36.30
CA GLN A 55 -15.62 -6.96 -35.21
C GLN A 55 -15.38 -7.64 -33.87
N ALA A 56 -15.34 -8.97 -33.85
CA ALA A 56 -15.13 -9.72 -32.63
C ALA A 56 -13.70 -9.59 -32.09
N ILE A 57 -12.72 -9.65 -32.97
CA ILE A 57 -11.31 -9.37 -32.65
C ILE A 57 -11.18 -7.95 -32.09
N SER A 58 -11.83 -6.97 -32.70
CA SER A 58 -11.85 -5.58 -32.23
C SER A 58 -12.38 -5.47 -30.79
N ILE A 59 -13.52 -6.09 -30.49
CA ILE A 59 -14.12 -6.10 -29.14
C ILE A 59 -13.17 -6.72 -28.11
N VAL A 60 -12.55 -7.86 -28.44
CA VAL A 60 -11.60 -8.54 -27.54
C VAL A 60 -10.35 -7.67 -27.34
N SER A 61 -9.83 -7.07 -28.41
CA SER A 61 -8.66 -6.21 -28.37
C SER A 61 -8.90 -4.96 -27.53
N GLU A 62 -10.07 -4.32 -27.66
CA GLU A 62 -10.48 -3.19 -26.84
C GLU A 62 -10.56 -3.57 -25.36
N GLN A 63 -11.12 -4.75 -25.05
CA GLN A 63 -11.17 -5.24 -23.67
C GLN A 63 -9.76 -5.51 -23.11
N ARG A 64 -8.86 -6.13 -23.90
CA ARG A 64 -7.47 -6.38 -23.49
C ARG A 64 -6.71 -5.08 -23.26
N SER A 65 -6.90 -4.08 -24.13
CA SER A 65 -6.30 -2.76 -23.99
C SER A 65 -6.73 -2.08 -22.68
N LYS A 66 -8.03 -2.12 -22.35
CA LYS A 66 -8.55 -1.61 -21.06
C LYS A 66 -7.95 -2.32 -19.86
N LEU A 67 -7.79 -3.65 -19.93
CA LEU A 67 -7.14 -4.42 -18.86
C LEU A 67 -5.65 -4.07 -18.73
N GLY A 68 -4.93 -3.86 -19.84
CA GLY A 68 -3.54 -3.39 -19.81
C GLY A 68 -3.39 -2.00 -19.17
N ALA A 69 -4.30 -1.07 -19.48
CA ALA A 69 -4.32 0.24 -18.84
C ALA A 69 -4.57 0.16 -17.33
N ILE A 70 -5.47 -0.73 -16.91
CA ILE A 70 -5.74 -1.02 -15.49
C ILE A 70 -4.49 -1.63 -14.82
N GLN A 71 -3.78 -2.54 -15.48
CA GLN A 71 -2.53 -3.12 -14.98
C GLN A 71 -1.45 -2.05 -14.79
N ASN A 72 -1.24 -1.16 -15.76
CA ASN A 72 -0.28 -0.06 -15.62
C ASN A 72 -0.63 0.85 -14.44
N ARG A 73 -1.91 1.20 -14.30
CA ARG A 73 -2.38 1.97 -13.14
C ARG A 73 -2.13 1.26 -11.82
N LEU A 74 -2.37 -0.06 -11.75
CA LEU A 74 -2.07 -0.86 -10.56
C LEU A 74 -0.58 -0.83 -10.24
N GLU A 75 0.29 -1.03 -11.23
CA GLU A 75 1.73 -1.04 -11.03
C GLU A 75 2.26 0.32 -10.54
N HIS A 76 1.76 1.42 -11.11
CA HIS A 76 2.09 2.76 -10.63
C HIS A 76 1.55 3.02 -9.21
N THR A 77 0.36 2.52 -8.90
CA THR A 77 -0.24 2.67 -7.56
C THR A 77 0.55 1.88 -6.53
N ILE A 78 0.98 0.66 -6.85
CA ILE A 78 1.84 -0.18 -5.99
C ILE A 78 3.16 0.54 -5.71
N LYS A 79 3.86 0.99 -6.76
CA LYS A 79 5.13 1.74 -6.61
C LYS A 79 4.96 2.98 -5.73
N ASN A 80 3.87 3.71 -5.88
CA ASN A 80 3.57 4.87 -5.05
C ASN A 80 3.24 4.48 -3.59
N LEU A 81 2.53 3.36 -3.38
CA LEU A 81 2.19 2.86 -2.06
C LEU A 81 3.42 2.35 -1.32
N ASP A 82 4.34 1.67 -2.00
CA ASP A 82 5.61 1.20 -1.43
C ASP A 82 6.46 2.39 -0.97
N ASN A 83 6.59 3.43 -1.80
CA ASN A 83 7.28 4.66 -1.41
C ASN A 83 6.59 5.35 -0.22
N ALA A 84 5.26 5.39 -0.19
CA ALA A 84 4.52 5.97 0.93
C ALA A 84 4.74 5.14 2.21
N ALA A 85 4.72 3.81 2.11
CA ALA A 85 4.96 2.88 3.21
C ALA A 85 6.36 3.05 3.78
N GLU A 86 7.38 3.11 2.93
CA GLU A 86 8.78 3.37 3.31
C GLU A 86 8.92 4.71 4.03
N ASN A 87 8.31 5.77 3.49
CA ASN A 87 8.31 7.10 4.11
C ASN A 87 7.63 7.10 5.49
N THR A 88 6.49 6.42 5.63
CA THR A 88 5.79 6.30 6.93
C THR A 88 6.58 5.47 7.92
N GLN A 89 7.20 4.37 7.49
CA GLN A 89 8.04 3.54 8.36
C GLN A 89 9.29 4.29 8.82
N ALA A 90 9.94 5.05 7.92
CA ALA A 90 11.07 5.90 8.28
C ALA A 90 10.66 7.03 9.24
N ALA A 91 9.48 7.63 9.04
CA ALA A 91 8.93 8.62 9.97
C ALA A 91 8.61 8.00 11.33
N GLU A 92 8.02 6.80 11.36
CA GLU A 92 7.73 6.06 12.58
C GLU A 92 9.00 5.70 13.34
N SER A 93 10.03 5.18 12.65
CA SER A 93 11.34 4.89 13.27
C SER A 93 11.93 6.15 13.89
N ARG A 94 11.93 7.28 13.16
CA ARG A 94 12.41 8.55 13.71
C ARG A 94 11.65 8.97 14.96
N ILE A 95 10.32 8.88 14.95
CA ILE A 95 9.50 9.24 16.12
C ILE A 95 9.87 8.31 17.30
N ARG A 96 9.86 7.00 17.08
CA ARG A 96 10.15 5.99 18.11
C ARG A 96 11.56 6.13 18.67
N ASP A 97 12.56 6.38 17.83
CA ASP A 97 13.96 6.57 18.22
C ASP A 97 14.15 7.89 18.97
N THR A 98 13.49 8.98 18.55
CA THR A 98 13.55 10.26 19.28
C THR A 98 12.89 10.21 20.64
N ASP A 99 11.77 9.49 20.78
CA ASP A 99 11.09 9.34 22.06
C ASP A 99 11.86 8.38 22.99
N MET A 100 12.47 7.33 22.45
CA MET A 100 13.37 6.46 23.22
C MET A 100 14.61 7.21 23.71
N ALA A 101 15.21 8.06 22.87
CA ALA A 101 16.37 8.88 23.27
C ALA A 101 16.02 9.89 24.39
N LYS A 102 14.83 10.49 24.35
CA LYS A 102 14.33 11.37 25.42
C LYS A 102 14.11 10.60 26.72
N GLU A 103 13.44 9.45 26.67
CA GLU A 103 13.21 8.62 27.86
C GLU A 103 14.53 8.07 28.44
N MET A 104 15.48 7.67 27.59
CA MET A 104 16.81 7.25 28.05
C MET A 104 17.58 8.41 28.69
N SER A 105 17.53 9.61 28.12
CA SER A 105 18.16 10.80 28.71
C SER A 105 17.56 11.16 30.07
N LYS A 106 16.23 11.04 30.19
CA LYS A 106 15.52 11.24 31.46
C LYS A 106 15.87 10.16 32.47
N PHE A 107 15.87 8.89 32.07
CA PHE A 107 16.29 7.77 32.91
C PHE A 107 17.74 7.91 33.39
N THR A 108 18.67 8.32 32.53
CA THR A 108 20.06 8.59 32.91
C THR A 108 20.16 9.78 33.86
N LYS A 109 19.45 10.87 33.61
CA LYS A 109 19.38 12.02 34.53
C LYS A 109 18.87 11.61 35.90
N ASP A 110 17.80 10.82 35.95
CA ASP A 110 17.22 10.35 37.20
C ASP A 110 18.17 9.40 37.95
N ASN A 111 18.89 8.52 37.24
CA ASN A 111 19.95 7.68 37.83
C ASN A 111 21.14 8.49 38.35
N ILE A 112 21.57 9.52 37.63
CA ILE A 112 22.64 10.41 38.10
C ILE A 112 22.16 11.17 39.34
N LEU A 113 20.90 11.64 39.36
CA LEU A 113 20.34 12.35 40.49
C LEU A 113 20.25 11.45 41.72
N THR A 114 19.85 10.18 41.58
CA THR A 114 19.80 9.24 42.71
C THR A 114 21.20 8.90 43.23
N GLN A 115 22.18 8.65 42.35
CA GLN A 115 23.58 8.44 42.75
C GLN A 115 24.20 9.69 43.40
N ALA A 116 23.95 10.88 42.84
CA ALA A 116 24.40 12.15 43.41
C ALA A 116 23.72 12.43 44.76
N SER A 117 22.43 12.09 44.91
CA SER A 117 21.70 12.24 46.18
C SER A 117 22.25 11.30 47.26
N GLN A 118 22.64 10.07 46.90
CA GLN A 118 23.33 9.13 47.81
C GLN A 118 24.72 9.64 48.20
N ALA A 119 25.52 10.11 47.24
CA ALA A 119 26.83 10.69 47.50
C ALA A 119 26.74 11.98 48.33
N MET A 120 25.77 12.85 48.06
CA MET A 120 25.50 14.05 48.84
C MET A 120 25.01 13.74 50.25
N LEU A 121 24.17 12.72 50.45
CA LEU A 121 23.78 12.25 51.78
C LEU A 121 25.00 11.72 52.56
N ALA A 122 25.88 10.97 51.92
CA ALA A 122 27.11 10.49 52.54
C ALA A 122 28.05 11.65 52.92
N GLN A 123 28.22 12.64 52.03
CA GLN A 123 29.01 13.84 52.27
C GLN A 123 28.42 14.70 53.40
N ALA A 124 27.10 14.90 53.40
CA ALA A 124 26.36 15.67 54.40
C ALA A 124 26.38 15.00 55.78
N ASN A 125 26.49 13.67 55.86
CA ASN A 125 26.66 12.95 57.12
C ASN A 125 28.10 13.01 57.66
N GLN A 126 29.11 13.18 56.79
CA GLN A 126 30.52 13.31 57.19
C GLN A 126 30.89 14.72 57.66
N LEU A 127 30.27 15.76 57.10
CA LEU A 127 30.49 17.16 57.49
C LEU A 127 30.29 17.42 59.01
N PRO A 128 29.21 16.96 59.67
CA PRO A 128 29.00 17.16 61.10
C PRO A 128 30.06 16.47 61.97
N GLN A 129 30.60 15.33 61.53
CA GLN A 129 31.64 14.60 62.28
C GLN A 129 32.99 15.34 62.24
N GLN A 130 33.32 16.00 61.13
CA GLN A 130 34.51 16.85 61.05
C GLN A 130 34.38 18.11 61.92
N VAL A 131 33.19 18.72 61.97
CA VAL A 131 32.94 19.87 62.85
C VAL A 131 33.02 19.47 64.33
N LEU A 132 32.59 18.26 64.69
CA LEU A 132 32.70 17.77 66.06
C LEU A 132 34.15 17.45 66.48
N GLN A 133 35.04 17.14 65.52
CA GLN A 133 36.48 17.03 65.79
C GLN A 133 37.16 18.40 65.99
N LEU A 134 36.63 19.47 65.39
CA LEU A 134 37.10 20.85 65.57
C LEU A 134 36.62 21.51 66.87
N LEU A 135 35.60 20.94 67.53
CA LEU A 135 35.02 21.40 68.80
C LEU A 135 35.53 20.61 70.03
N ARG A 136 36.60 19.83 69.88
CA ARG A 136 37.25 19.07 70.97
C ARG A 136 38.64 19.57 71.28
#